data_AF-A0A183EHB9-F1
#
_entry.id   AF-A0A183EHB9-F1
#
_cell.length_a   1.000
_cell.length_b   1.000
_cell.length_c   1.000
_cell.angle_alpha   90.00
_cell.angle_beta   90.00
_cell.angle_gamma   90.00
#
_symmetry.space_group_name_H-M   'P 1'
#
loop_
_entity.id
_entity.type
_entity.pdbx_description
1 polymer ?
#
loop_
_entity_poly.entity_id
_entity_poly.type
_entity_poly.pdbx_seq_one_letter_code
_entity_poly.pdbx_strand_id
1 'polypeptide(L)'
;VNGEWNHWRTAGKPSVFEKPERKKACCIVPPPYMVENIGAPGTFWEVDIAPVQTQPQNISRYYVVVDEREPAGATNWTELTDKVTANKQKIPYYVAASFSADTLPGPRKVRIGDGSVIGGYLNYPLVKGKKYNYEIYSIWELQGKPAVVARQRVVVYH
;
A
#
# COMPACT_ATOMS: atom_id res chain seq x y z
N VAL A 1 26.16 -14.08 -1.94
CA VAL A 1 25.43 -12.83 -1.64
C VAL A 1 24.13 -13.25 -0.97
N ASN A 2 24.12 -13.33 0.36
CA ASN A 2 23.09 -14.02 1.14
C ASN A 2 22.47 -13.08 2.18
N GLY A 3 21.14 -12.89 2.15
CA GLY A 3 20.29 -12.89 3.35
C GLY A 3 20.28 -11.70 4.32
N GLU A 4 21.14 -10.70 4.20
CA GLU A 4 21.19 -9.59 5.19
C GLU A 4 20.56 -8.29 4.67
N TRP A 5 19.24 -8.14 4.80
CA TRP A 5 18.54 -6.84 4.61
C TRP A 5 17.83 -6.35 5.89
N ASN A 6 17.93 -7.08 7.01
CA ASN A 6 17.16 -6.83 8.24
C ASN A 6 18.03 -6.44 9.46
N HIS A 7 19.09 -5.64 9.29
CA HIS A 7 19.82 -5.07 10.43
C HIS A 7 19.51 -3.57 10.58
N TRP A 8 18.39 -3.25 11.25
CA TRP A 8 18.12 -1.88 11.71
C TRP A 8 18.71 -1.70 13.11
N ARG A 9 19.72 -0.83 13.27
CA ARG A 9 20.12 -0.35 14.61
C ARG A 9 19.10 0.68 15.07
N THR A 10 18.65 0.55 16.31
CA THR A 10 17.83 1.57 16.99
C THR A 10 18.59 2.89 16.97
N ALA A 11 18.20 3.83 16.11
CA ALA A 11 18.68 5.20 16.21
C ALA A 11 18.19 5.73 17.57
N GLY A 12 19.12 6.09 18.46
CA GLY A 12 18.80 6.67 19.76
C GLY A 12 17.82 7.83 19.57
N LYS A 13 16.77 7.87 20.40
CA LYS A 13 15.69 8.86 20.32
C LYS A 13 16.27 10.28 20.17
N PRO A 14 16.08 10.98 19.04
CA PRO A 14 16.40 12.39 19.02
C PRO A 14 15.31 13.14 19.79
N SER A 15 15.70 13.80 20.88
CA SER A 15 14.87 14.77 21.59
C SER A 15 14.64 15.97 20.68
N VAL A 16 13.51 16.03 19.97
CA VAL A 16 13.15 17.20 19.18
C VAL A 16 11.72 17.59 19.50
N PHE A 17 11.61 18.76 20.12
CA PHE A 17 10.38 19.51 20.36
C PHE A 17 9.45 19.46 19.14
N GLU A 18 8.19 19.10 19.40
CA GLU A 18 7.13 19.12 18.39
C GLU A 18 6.84 20.57 17.96
N LYS A 19 7.12 20.89 16.69
CA LYS A 19 6.53 22.07 16.04
C LYS A 19 5.18 21.66 15.44
N PRO A 20 4.09 22.39 15.71
CA PRO A 20 2.75 22.06 15.23
C PRO A 20 2.58 22.59 13.80
N GLU A 21 3.28 22.00 12.82
CA GLU A 21 3.03 22.27 11.40
C GLU A 21 3.65 21.20 10.48
N ARG A 22 3.72 19.95 10.95
CA ARG A 22 4.12 18.84 10.09
C ARG A 22 2.97 18.54 9.14
N LYS A 23 3.09 19.01 7.89
CA LYS A 23 2.43 18.40 6.71
C LYS A 23 2.42 16.89 6.94
N LYS A 24 1.24 16.26 6.89
CA LYS A 24 1.03 14.81 7.12
C LYS A 24 2.18 14.06 6.46
N ALA A 25 3.09 13.54 7.27
CA ALA A 25 4.39 13.09 6.78
C ALA A 25 4.16 11.92 5.82
N CYS A 26 4.50 12.13 4.54
CA CYS A 26 4.47 11.12 3.48
C CYS A 26 5.73 10.26 3.60
N CYS A 27 5.93 9.64 4.75
CA CYS A 27 6.97 8.67 4.97
C CYS A 27 6.32 7.37 5.43
N ILE A 28 6.81 6.24 4.89
CA ILE A 28 6.59 4.94 5.51
C ILE A 28 6.88 5.10 6.99
N VAL A 29 5.88 4.87 7.83
CA VAL A 29 6.15 4.69 9.24
C VAL A 29 6.63 3.25 9.37
N PRO A 30 7.94 3.00 9.56
CA PRO A 30 8.41 1.64 9.75
C PRO A 30 7.68 1.05 10.95
N PRO A 31 7.22 -0.21 10.87
CA PRO A 31 6.55 -0.83 12.00
C PRO A 31 7.49 -0.82 13.21
N PRO A 32 6.99 -0.50 14.41
CA PRO A 32 7.81 -0.49 15.63
C PRO A 32 8.12 -1.91 16.14
N TYR A 33 7.91 -2.93 15.32
CA TYR A 33 8.03 -4.35 15.63
C TYR A 33 8.56 -5.13 14.41
N MET A 34 9.14 -6.31 14.66
CA MET A 34 9.55 -7.22 13.58
C MET A 34 8.32 -7.82 12.90
N VAL A 35 8.29 -7.77 11.57
CA VAL A 35 7.20 -8.31 10.77
C VAL A 35 7.48 -9.78 10.52
N GLU A 36 6.61 -10.65 11.02
CA GLU A 36 6.73 -12.09 10.88
C GLU A 36 6.14 -12.59 9.55
N ASN A 37 6.50 -13.81 9.13
CA ASN A 37 5.94 -14.51 7.97
C ASN A 37 6.17 -13.82 6.60
N ILE A 38 7.24 -13.02 6.49
CA ILE A 38 7.71 -12.46 5.22
C ILE A 38 7.99 -13.61 4.23
N GLY A 39 7.34 -13.58 3.06
CA GLY A 39 7.48 -14.59 2.02
C GLY A 39 6.99 -16.00 2.36
N ALA A 40 6.30 -16.19 3.49
CA ALA A 40 5.82 -17.52 3.89
C ALA A 40 4.71 -18.02 2.95
N PRO A 41 4.65 -19.33 2.63
CA PRO A 41 3.58 -19.87 1.79
C PRO A 41 2.18 -19.61 2.38
N GLY A 42 1.28 -19.09 1.55
CA GLY A 42 -0.09 -18.78 1.96
C GLY A 42 -0.25 -17.47 2.74
N THR A 43 0.80 -16.66 2.86
CA THR A 43 0.72 -15.27 3.38
C THR A 43 0.78 -14.22 2.27
N PHE A 44 0.80 -14.65 1.01
CA PHE A 44 0.72 -13.79 -0.16
C PHE A 44 -0.15 -14.41 -1.23
N TRP A 45 -0.63 -13.59 -2.16
CA TRP A 45 -1.19 -14.05 -3.43
C TRP A 45 -0.84 -13.09 -4.56
N GLU A 46 -1.01 -13.53 -5.80
CA GLU A 46 -0.76 -12.72 -6.99
C GLU A 46 -2.04 -12.01 -7.43
N VAL A 47 -1.93 -10.70 -7.67
CA VAL A 47 -2.99 -9.87 -8.26
C VAL A 47 -2.53 -9.29 -9.57
N ASP A 48 -3.43 -9.24 -10.54
CA ASP A 48 -3.20 -8.58 -11.80
C ASP A 48 -3.43 -7.07 -11.62
N ILE A 49 -2.43 -6.27 -11.97
CA ILE A 49 -2.51 -4.81 -12.01
C ILE A 49 -2.21 -4.31 -13.41
N ALA A 50 -2.90 -3.27 -13.84
CA ALA A 50 -2.68 -2.64 -15.13
C ALA A 50 -2.76 -1.12 -15.02
N PRO A 51 -1.98 -0.38 -15.82
CA PRO A 51 -2.17 1.05 -15.96
C PRO A 51 -3.53 1.33 -16.62
N VAL A 52 -4.13 2.48 -16.31
CA VAL A 52 -5.39 2.89 -16.94
C VAL A 52 -5.10 3.24 -18.40
N GLN A 53 -5.79 2.60 -19.34
CA GLN A 53 -5.56 2.78 -20.77
C GLN A 53 -6.18 4.08 -21.33
N THR A 54 -7.20 4.62 -20.65
CA THR A 54 -7.92 5.81 -21.07
C THR A 54 -7.39 7.06 -20.36
N GLN A 55 -7.40 8.20 -21.07
CA GLN A 55 -7.00 9.51 -20.54
C GLN A 55 -7.63 9.80 -19.16
N PRO A 56 -6.89 10.47 -18.26
CA PRO A 56 -5.72 11.30 -18.56
C PRO A 56 -4.37 10.57 -18.46
N GLN A 57 -3.44 10.95 -19.34
CA GLN A 57 -2.07 10.43 -19.43
C GLN A 57 -1.19 10.83 -18.22
N ASN A 58 -1.69 11.68 -17.33
CA ASN A 58 -0.92 12.28 -16.24
C ASN A 58 -1.20 11.61 -14.89
N ILE A 59 -1.24 10.27 -14.86
CA ILE A 59 -1.40 9.53 -13.61
C ILE A 59 -0.15 9.73 -12.76
N SER A 60 -0.32 10.31 -11.57
CA SER A 60 0.77 10.53 -10.64
C SER A 60 1.07 9.26 -9.86
N ARG A 61 0.03 8.52 -9.44
CA ARG A 61 0.17 7.31 -8.63
C ARG A 61 -0.91 6.27 -8.89
N TYR A 62 -0.51 5.01 -8.81
CA TYR A 62 -1.37 3.86 -8.62
C TYR A 62 -1.19 3.33 -7.19
N TYR A 63 -2.28 3.09 -6.46
CA TYR A 63 -2.25 2.46 -5.15
C TYR A 63 -2.96 1.11 -5.21
N VAL A 64 -2.29 0.07 -4.70
CA VAL A 64 -2.90 -1.23 -4.45
C VAL A 64 -3.33 -1.25 -2.99
N VAL A 65 -4.63 -1.35 -2.77
CA VAL A 65 -5.27 -1.29 -1.46
C VAL A 65 -5.81 -2.65 -1.12
N VAL A 66 -5.50 -3.14 0.07
CA VAL A 66 -6.06 -4.36 0.64
C VAL A 66 -7.20 -3.96 1.58
N ASP A 67 -8.38 -4.52 1.36
CA ASP A 67 -9.54 -4.42 2.26
C ASP A 67 -9.68 -5.74 3.03
N GLU A 68 -9.64 -5.63 4.35
CA GLU A 68 -9.68 -6.78 5.26
C GLU A 68 -11.10 -7.25 5.60
N ARG A 69 -12.14 -6.57 5.10
CA ARG A 69 -13.55 -6.94 5.34
C ARG A 69 -14.00 -8.05 4.40
N GLU A 70 -14.91 -8.88 4.91
CA GLU A 70 -15.65 -9.88 4.15
C GLU A 70 -17.15 -9.75 4.50
N PRO A 71 -18.02 -9.28 3.57
CA PRO A 71 -17.73 -8.79 2.23
C PRO A 71 -17.04 -7.42 2.24
N ALA A 72 -16.41 -7.07 1.11
CA ALA A 72 -15.68 -5.82 0.96
C ALA A 72 -16.61 -4.60 1.02
N GLY A 73 -16.28 -3.60 1.86
CA GLY A 73 -17.10 -2.41 2.07
C GLY A 73 -16.69 -1.21 1.21
N ALA A 74 -17.29 -0.04 1.43
CA ALA A 74 -16.82 1.19 0.79
C ALA A 74 -15.46 1.64 1.37
N THR A 75 -14.60 2.17 0.51
CA THR A 75 -13.22 2.60 0.77
C THR A 75 -13.08 4.09 0.42
N ASN A 76 -12.49 4.87 1.32
CA ASN A 76 -12.26 6.31 1.12
C ASN A 76 -10.83 6.56 0.65
N TRP A 77 -10.68 6.99 -0.61
CA TRP A 77 -9.37 7.23 -1.22
C TRP A 77 -8.57 8.34 -0.52
N THR A 78 -9.22 9.25 0.21
CA THR A 78 -8.56 10.32 0.96
C THR A 78 -7.93 9.84 2.27
N GLU A 79 -8.30 8.65 2.73
CA GLU A 79 -7.83 8.02 3.97
C GLU A 79 -6.78 6.92 3.71
N LEU A 80 -6.35 6.76 2.45
CA LEU A 80 -5.34 5.75 2.10
C LEU A 80 -4.05 5.99 2.87
N THR A 81 -3.63 4.96 3.59
CA THR A 81 -2.48 5.00 4.48
C THR A 81 -1.86 3.61 4.64
N ASP A 82 -0.71 3.51 5.29
CA ASP A 82 -0.05 2.24 5.58
C ASP A 82 -0.82 1.42 6.64
N LYS A 83 -0.54 0.11 6.72
CA LYS A 83 -1.26 -0.80 7.63
C LYS A 83 -1.17 -0.40 9.11
N VAL A 84 -0.02 0.09 9.57
CA VAL A 84 0.17 0.46 10.98
C VAL A 84 -0.69 1.67 11.31
N THR A 85 -0.71 2.66 10.44
CA THR A 85 -1.55 3.85 10.60
C THR A 85 -3.03 3.51 10.47
N ALA A 86 -3.42 2.68 9.48
CA ALA A 86 -4.80 2.22 9.30
C ALA A 86 -5.32 1.50 10.55
N ASN A 87 -4.52 0.58 11.12
CA ASN A 87 -4.87 -0.14 12.35
C ASN A 87 -5.05 0.78 13.56
N LYS A 88 -4.20 1.80 13.70
CA LYS A 88 -4.33 2.81 14.76
C LYS A 88 -5.62 3.62 14.61
N GLN A 89 -5.99 3.94 13.37
CA GLN A 89 -7.19 4.70 13.03
C GLN A 89 -8.45 3.84 12.89
N LYS A 90 -8.35 2.52 13.10
CA LYS A 90 -9.44 1.55 12.93
C LYS A 90 -10.04 1.55 11.51
N ILE A 91 -9.21 1.87 10.52
CA ILE A 91 -9.56 1.79 9.09
C ILE A 91 -9.33 0.35 8.63
N PRO A 92 -10.34 -0.33 8.04
CA PRO A 92 -10.24 -1.75 7.72
C PRO A 92 -9.58 -2.03 6.36
N TYR A 93 -8.88 -1.05 5.79
CA TYR A 93 -8.18 -1.15 4.53
C TYR A 93 -6.88 -0.33 4.58
N TYR A 94 -5.88 -0.74 3.79
CA TYR A 94 -4.56 -0.10 3.77
C TYR A 94 -3.88 -0.24 2.42
N VAL A 95 -2.92 0.63 2.15
CA VAL A 95 -2.08 0.57 0.94
C VAL A 95 -0.99 -0.47 1.14
N ALA A 96 -0.95 -1.47 0.26
CA ALA A 96 0.06 -2.52 0.24
C ALA A 96 1.21 -2.21 -0.73
N ALA A 97 0.94 -1.45 -1.80
CA ALA A 97 1.93 -1.02 -2.77
C ALA A 97 1.53 0.29 -3.45
N SER A 98 2.52 1.05 -3.92
CA SER A 98 2.31 2.19 -4.81
C SER A 98 3.20 2.10 -6.06
N PHE A 99 2.68 2.59 -7.18
CA PHE A 99 3.41 2.69 -8.44
C PHE A 99 3.26 4.09 -9.04
N SER A 100 4.25 4.50 -9.82
CA SER A 100 4.18 5.62 -10.76
C SER A 100 3.98 5.07 -12.18
N ALA A 101 3.77 5.96 -13.14
CA ALA A 101 3.76 5.58 -14.56
C ALA A 101 5.06 4.84 -14.97
N ASP A 102 6.22 5.27 -14.47
CA ASP A 102 7.51 4.65 -14.80
C ASP A 102 7.67 3.23 -14.23
N THR A 103 7.11 3.00 -13.03
CA THR A 103 7.25 1.73 -12.32
C THR A 103 6.13 0.74 -12.65
N LEU A 104 5.08 1.17 -13.36
CA LEU A 104 4.00 0.34 -13.94
C LEU A 104 3.78 0.69 -15.43
N PRO A 105 4.73 0.36 -16.32
CA PRO A 105 4.64 0.70 -17.75
C PRO A 105 3.62 -0.16 -18.52
N GLY A 106 3.14 -1.25 -17.92
CA GLY A 106 2.18 -2.17 -18.54
C GLY A 106 1.57 -3.15 -17.54
N PRO A 107 0.59 -3.96 -17.98
CA PRO A 107 -0.04 -4.97 -17.14
C PRO A 107 0.97 -5.98 -16.58
N ARG A 108 0.85 -6.31 -15.31
CA ARG A 108 1.68 -7.33 -14.65
C ARG A 108 1.02 -7.93 -13.42
N LYS A 109 1.55 -9.06 -12.98
CA LYS A 109 1.24 -9.64 -11.67
C LYS A 109 2.09 -9.01 -10.58
N VAL A 110 1.48 -8.73 -9.44
CA VAL A 110 2.15 -8.29 -8.21
C VAL A 110 1.74 -9.20 -7.08
N ARG A 111 2.70 -9.60 -6.24
CA ARG A 111 2.42 -10.33 -5.01
C ARG A 111 1.99 -9.33 -3.94
N ILE A 112 0.81 -9.49 -3.38
CA ILE A 112 0.42 -8.78 -2.16
C ILE A 112 0.58 -9.73 -0.98
N GLY A 113 1.17 -9.25 0.12
CA GLY A 113 1.51 -10.03 1.31
C GLY A 113 2.93 -10.59 1.38
N ASP A 114 3.82 -10.29 0.44
CA ASP A 114 5.15 -10.93 0.41
C ASP A 114 6.19 -10.27 1.31
N GLY A 115 5.86 -9.14 1.95
CA GLY A 115 6.76 -8.39 2.81
C GLY A 115 7.71 -7.43 2.08
N SER A 116 7.61 -7.32 0.75
CA SER A 116 8.40 -6.36 -0.02
C SER A 116 7.96 -4.91 0.25
N VAL A 117 8.84 -3.95 -0.08
CA VAL A 117 8.51 -2.52 -0.02
C VAL A 117 8.36 -1.99 -1.44
N ILE A 118 7.17 -1.50 -1.78
CA ILE A 118 6.84 -1.07 -3.15
C ILE A 118 6.26 0.34 -3.13
N GLY A 119 6.93 1.27 -3.80
CA GLY A 119 6.50 2.68 -3.89
C GLY A 119 6.42 3.37 -2.54
N GLY A 120 7.19 2.90 -1.56
CA GLY A 120 7.14 3.43 -0.21
C GLY A 120 5.98 2.88 0.61
N TYR A 121 5.55 1.63 0.40
CA TYR A 121 4.61 0.94 1.28
C TYR A 121 5.12 -0.46 1.55
N LEU A 122 5.07 -0.87 2.82
CA LEU A 122 5.39 -2.24 3.20
C LEU A 122 4.20 -3.15 2.90
N ASN A 123 4.45 -4.17 2.10
CA ASN A 123 3.46 -5.16 1.67
C ASN A 123 3.28 -6.24 2.75
N TYR A 124 2.59 -5.91 3.84
CA TYR A 124 2.49 -6.77 5.02
C TYR A 124 1.94 -8.17 4.72
N PRO A 125 2.55 -9.24 5.27
CA PRO A 125 2.01 -10.59 5.18
C PRO A 125 0.53 -10.70 5.52
N LEU A 126 -0.19 -11.42 4.66
CA LEU A 126 -1.59 -11.75 4.84
C LEU A 126 -1.73 -12.88 5.85
N VAL A 127 -2.87 -12.91 6.54
CA VAL A 127 -3.20 -13.99 7.47
C VAL A 127 -3.65 -15.20 6.68
N LYS A 128 -2.97 -16.33 6.89
CA LYS A 128 -3.30 -17.60 6.25
C LYS A 128 -4.77 -17.98 6.50
N GLY A 129 -5.50 -18.26 5.44
CA GLY A 129 -6.92 -18.66 5.50
C GLY A 129 -7.91 -17.50 5.69
N LYS A 130 -7.46 -16.27 5.92
CA LYS A 130 -8.32 -15.08 5.89
C LYS A 130 -8.55 -14.66 4.44
N LYS A 131 -9.80 -14.38 4.10
CA LYS A 131 -10.12 -13.77 2.80
C LYS A 131 -9.86 -12.28 2.86
N TYR A 132 -9.33 -11.75 1.76
CA TYR A 132 -9.08 -10.33 1.57
C TYR A 132 -9.69 -9.89 0.25
N ASN A 133 -9.93 -8.60 0.15
CA ASN A 133 -10.31 -7.96 -1.10
C ASN A 133 -9.22 -6.97 -1.48
N TYR A 134 -9.14 -6.63 -2.78
CA TYR A 134 -8.21 -5.60 -3.20
C TYR A 134 -8.83 -4.65 -4.21
N GLU A 135 -8.31 -3.43 -4.19
CA GLU A 135 -8.71 -2.34 -5.06
C GLU A 135 -7.48 -1.63 -5.59
N ILE A 136 -7.58 -1.18 -6.83
CA ILE A 136 -6.56 -0.36 -7.46
C ILE A 136 -7.13 1.04 -7.62
N TYR A 137 -6.45 2.01 -7.04
CA TYR A 137 -6.74 3.42 -7.19
C TYR A 137 -5.72 4.06 -8.11
N SER A 138 -6.18 4.72 -9.16
CA SER A 138 -5.35 5.53 -10.04
C SER A 138 -5.65 7.00 -9.78
N ILE A 139 -4.66 7.75 -9.30
CA ILE A 139 -4.78 9.16 -8.94
C ILE A 139 -3.97 9.99 -9.92
N TRP A 140 -4.59 11.05 -10.43
CA TRP A 140 -3.89 12.07 -11.21
C TRP A 140 -4.12 13.46 -10.65
N GLU A 141 -3.12 14.31 -10.88
CA GLU A 141 -3.19 15.72 -10.50
C GLU A 141 -3.73 16.54 -11.67
N LEU A 142 -4.78 17.31 -11.39
CA LEU A 142 -5.29 18.35 -12.29
C LEU A 142 -4.91 19.69 -11.67
N GLN A 143 -4.04 20.44 -12.34
CA GLN A 143 -3.68 21.81 -11.96
C GLN A 143 -3.20 21.95 -10.49
N GLY A 144 -2.33 21.02 -10.04
CA GLY A 144 -1.78 21.03 -8.68
C GLY A 144 -2.73 20.56 -7.58
N LYS A 145 -3.91 20.02 -7.93
CA LYS A 145 -4.83 19.37 -7.00
C LYS A 145 -5.05 17.90 -7.41
N PRO A 146 -4.83 16.92 -6.52
CA PRO A 146 -5.26 15.55 -6.77
C PRO A 146 -6.79 15.52 -6.72
N ALA A 147 -7.46 15.27 -7.85
CA ALA A 147 -8.90 15.52 -7.91
C ALA A 147 -9.72 14.48 -8.69
N VAL A 148 -9.11 13.51 -9.36
CA VAL A 148 -9.90 12.45 -9.96
C VAL A 148 -9.19 11.11 -9.79
N VAL A 149 -10.02 10.12 -9.47
CA VAL A 149 -9.60 8.82 -8.99
C VAL A 149 -10.38 7.77 -9.76
N ALA A 150 -9.68 6.98 -10.57
CA ALA A 150 -10.27 5.76 -11.12
C ALA A 150 -10.10 4.64 -10.10
N ARG A 151 -11.18 3.93 -9.78
CA ARG A 151 -11.18 2.78 -8.87
C ARG A 151 -11.52 1.51 -9.64
N GLN A 152 -10.63 0.54 -9.60
CA GLN A 152 -10.89 -0.82 -10.08
C GLN A 152 -10.95 -1.75 -8.87
N ARG A 153 -12.14 -2.28 -8.58
CA ARG A 153 -12.32 -3.38 -7.63
C ARG A 153 -12.34 -4.67 -8.42
N VAL A 154 -11.43 -5.58 -8.12
CA VAL A 154 -11.45 -6.92 -8.71
C VAL A 154 -12.14 -7.84 -7.71
N VAL A 155 -13.29 -8.38 -8.10
CA VAL A 155 -13.96 -9.42 -7.34
C VAL A 155 -13.28 -10.73 -7.69
N VAL A 156 -12.45 -11.24 -6.78
CA VAL A 156 -11.87 -12.57 -6.92
C VAL A 156 -12.89 -13.57 -6.39
N TYR A 157 -13.49 -14.37 -7.28
CA TYR A 157 -14.22 -15.55 -6.87
C TYR A 157 -13.19 -16.59 -6.41
N HIS A 158 -13.15 -16.86 -5.11
CA HIS A 158 -12.40 -17.97 -4.53
C HIS A 158 -13.19 -19.27 -4.62
#